data_AF-A0A5D4KEC7-F1
#
_entry.id   AF-A0A5D4KEC7-F1
#
_cell.length_a   1.000
_cell.length_b   1.000
_cell.length_c   1.000
_cell.angle_alpha   90.00
_cell.angle_beta   90.00
_cell.angle_gamma   90.00
#
_symmetry.space_group_name_H-M   'P 1'
#
loop_
_entity.id
_entity.type
_entity.pdbx_description
1 polymer ?
#
loop_
_entity_poly.entity_id
_entity_poly.type
_entity_poly.pdbx_seq_one_letter_code
_entity_poly.pdbx_strand_id
1 'polypeptide(L)'
;MRKIQAYFGSETEARDARNKLKSINVEDGMLEKVPDGRSISDVAADLFSGEKHDPHILNFHVAEEDHEKAGAIVKEHNGYVR
;
A
#
# COMPACT_ATOMS: atom_id res chain seq x y z
N MET A 1 13.13 -2.56 -12.60
CA MET A 1 11.74 -2.49 -12.11
C MET A 1 11.62 -3.44 -10.92
N ARG A 2 11.11 -2.96 -9.79
CA ARG A 2 10.98 -3.73 -8.55
C ARG A 2 9.51 -3.75 -8.13
N LYS A 3 9.02 -4.94 -7.77
CA LYS A 3 7.66 -5.09 -7.25
C LYS A 3 7.63 -4.64 -5.79
N ILE A 4 6.72 -3.73 -5.47
CA ILE A 4 6.47 -3.25 -4.12
C ILE A 4 5.06 -3.69 -3.70
N GLN A 5 4.96 -4.16 -2.46
CA GLN A 5 3.67 -4.40 -1.80
C GLN A 5 3.46 -3.38 -0.69
N ALA A 6 2.44 -2.55 -0.86
CA ALA A 6 2.03 -1.57 0.13
C ALA A 6 0.70 -1.98 0.79
N TYR A 7 0.63 -1.90 2.11
CA TYR A 7 -0.51 -2.30 2.92
C TYR A 7 -1.16 -1.08 3.53
N PHE A 8 -2.49 -0.99 3.45
CA PHE A 8 -3.29 0.11 3.95
C PHE A 8 -4.47 -0.44 4.75
N GLY A 9 -4.95 0.34 5.70
CA GLY A 9 -6.07 -0.08 6.54
C GLY A 9 -7.43 0.29 5.94
N SER A 10 -7.46 1.18 4.96
CA SER A 10 -8.69 1.56 4.25
C SER A 10 -8.48 1.62 2.74
N GLU A 11 -9.57 1.40 1.99
CA GLU A 11 -9.57 1.56 0.53
C GLU A 11 -9.18 2.98 0.11
N THR A 12 -9.66 3.99 0.83
CA THR A 12 -9.42 5.41 0.53
C THR A 12 -7.93 5.73 0.54
N GLU A 13 -7.21 5.33 1.58
CA GLU A 13 -5.76 5.56 1.70
C GLU A 13 -4.99 4.86 0.58
N ALA A 14 -5.34 3.60 0.31
CA ALA A 14 -4.72 2.82 -0.76
C ALA A 14 -4.97 3.44 -2.15
N ARG A 15 -6.18 3.97 -2.38
CA ARG A 15 -6.56 4.61 -3.65
C ARG A 15 -5.88 5.96 -3.84
N ASP A 16 -5.73 6.73 -2.76
CA ASP A 16 -5.04 8.02 -2.78
C ASP A 16 -3.54 7.84 -3.07
N ALA A 17 -2.90 6.91 -2.34
CA ALA A 17 -1.52 6.52 -2.59
C ALA A 17 -1.32 6.03 -4.02
N ARG A 18 -2.23 5.21 -4.55
CA ARG A 18 -2.20 4.77 -5.96
C ARG A 18 -2.24 5.94 -6.93
N ASN A 19 -3.13 6.91 -6.74
CA ASN A 19 -3.23 8.07 -7.62
C ASN A 19 -1.96 8.93 -7.57
N LYS A 20 -1.36 9.07 -6.39
CA LYS A 20 -0.08 9.78 -6.23
C LYS A 20 1.06 9.01 -6.90
N LEU A 21 1.10 7.68 -6.75
CA LEU A 21 2.08 6.82 -7.38
C LEU A 21 1.98 6.89 -8.92
N LYS A 22 0.78 7.05 -9.52
CA LYS A 22 0.67 7.28 -10.98
C LYS A 22 1.38 8.53 -11.50
N SER A 23 1.72 9.46 -10.62
CA SER A 23 2.50 10.66 -10.99
C SER A 23 4.01 10.38 -11.08
N ILE A 24 4.46 9.20 -10.67
CA ILE A 24 5.82 8.68 -10.88
C ILE A 24 5.78 7.47 -11.83
N ASN A 25 6.94 7.00 -12.29
CA ASN A 25 7.04 5.88 -13.23
C ASN A 25 6.72 4.53 -12.54
N VAL A 26 5.44 4.32 -12.24
CA VAL A 26 4.92 3.05 -11.72
C VAL A 26 4.03 2.35 -12.74
N GLU A 27 4.14 1.04 -12.78
CA GLU A 27 3.32 0.15 -13.59
C GLU A 27 2.48 -0.77 -12.69
N ASP A 28 1.36 -1.28 -13.22
CA ASP A 28 0.54 -2.30 -12.57
C ASP A 28 0.08 -1.98 -11.15
N GLY A 29 -0.48 -0.78 -10.93
CA GLY A 29 -1.09 -0.40 -9.64
C GLY A 29 -2.40 -1.15 -9.36
N MET A 30 -2.31 -2.40 -8.94
CA MET A 30 -3.45 -3.26 -8.59
C MET A 30 -3.80 -3.13 -7.11
N LEU A 31 -5.06 -2.83 -6.84
CA LEU A 31 -5.61 -2.71 -5.51
C LEU A 31 -6.40 -3.98 -5.17
N GLU A 32 -6.05 -4.64 -4.07
CA GLU A 32 -6.67 -5.90 -3.66
C GLU A 32 -7.13 -5.80 -2.21
N LYS A 33 -8.33 -6.31 -1.91
CA LYS A 33 -8.84 -6.40 -0.55
C LYS A 33 -8.23 -7.60 0.15
N VAL A 34 -7.82 -7.43 1.42
CA VAL A 34 -7.30 -8.54 2.22
C VAL A 34 -8.46 -9.40 2.74
N PRO A 35 -8.50 -10.72 2.48
CA PRO A 35 -9.59 -11.59 2.95
C PRO A 35 -9.54 -11.88 4.46
N ASP A 36 -10.71 -12.06 5.07
CA ASP A 36 -10.97 -12.15 6.53
C ASP A 36 -10.32 -13.33 7.31
N GLY A 37 -9.58 -14.23 6.66
CA GLY A 37 -8.86 -15.35 7.30
C GLY A 37 -7.43 -14.99 7.76
N ARG A 38 -7.33 -14.00 8.66
CA ARG A 38 -6.20 -13.04 8.79
C ARG A 38 -4.81 -13.59 9.13
N SER A 39 -3.81 -13.18 8.33
CA SER A 39 -2.48 -12.74 8.82
C SER A 39 -1.63 -12.08 7.72
N ILE A 40 -1.38 -10.77 7.89
CA ILE A 40 -0.15 -10.03 7.54
C ILE A 40 0.13 -9.03 8.69
N SER A 41 0.79 -9.41 9.80
CA SER A 41 0.11 -10.16 10.87
C SER A 41 -0.83 -9.20 11.62
N ASP A 42 -2.13 -9.51 11.56
CA ASP A 42 -3.28 -8.65 11.87
C ASP A 42 -3.25 -7.27 11.20
N VAL A 43 -2.94 -7.26 9.90
CA VAL A 43 -2.83 -6.10 9.00
C VAL A 43 -1.90 -5.00 9.54
N ALA A 44 -0.83 -5.45 10.19
CA ALA A 44 0.08 -4.71 11.07
C ALA A 44 -0.64 -4.18 12.33
N ALA A 45 -1.21 -5.12 13.12
CA ALA A 45 -2.03 -4.91 14.32
C ALA A 45 -3.01 -3.73 14.21
N ASP A 46 -3.83 -3.77 13.17
CA ASP A 46 -4.83 -2.75 12.82
C ASP A 46 -4.20 -1.35 12.68
N LEU A 47 -3.08 -1.31 11.95
CA LEU A 47 -2.16 -0.17 11.81
C LEU A 47 -1.76 0.49 13.15
N PHE A 48 -1.81 -0.32 14.22
CA PHE A 48 -1.54 -0.11 15.64
C PHE A 48 -2.72 0.26 16.57
N SER A 49 -3.98 0.06 16.12
CA SER A 49 -5.25 0.22 16.87
C SER A 49 -5.66 1.69 17.11
N GLY A 50 -6.88 2.15 16.86
CA GLY A 50 -8.14 1.43 16.81
C GLY A 50 -8.77 1.43 15.42
N GLU A 51 -8.59 0.28 14.79
CA GLU A 51 -9.57 -0.48 14.02
C GLU A 51 -10.07 0.10 12.71
N LYS A 52 -9.53 -0.47 11.63
CA LYS A 52 -10.00 -0.26 10.26
C LYS A 52 -10.50 -1.58 9.69
N HIS A 53 -11.76 -1.57 9.27
CA HIS A 53 -12.53 -2.76 8.91
C HIS A 53 -12.32 -3.26 7.46
N ASP A 54 -11.57 -2.53 6.63
CA ASP A 54 -11.39 -2.82 5.19
C ASP A 54 -9.93 -2.68 4.75
N PRO A 55 -9.05 -3.61 5.19
CA PRO A 55 -7.65 -3.65 4.78
C PRO A 55 -7.48 -3.87 3.27
N HIS A 56 -6.59 -3.08 2.65
CA HIS A 56 -6.28 -3.12 1.22
C HIS A 56 -4.78 -3.18 0.96
N ILE A 57 -4.40 -3.92 -0.08
CA ILE A 57 -3.04 -4.04 -0.57
C ILE A 57 -2.96 -3.34 -1.92
N LEU A 58 -1.94 -2.51 -2.09
CA LEU A 58 -1.55 -1.96 -3.38
C LEU A 58 -0.27 -2.66 -3.84
N ASN A 59 -0.42 -3.49 -4.86
CA ASN A 59 0.67 -4.06 -5.62
C ASN A 59 1.04 -3.09 -6.75
N PHE A 60 2.32 -2.77 -6.92
CA PHE A 60 2.79 -1.99 -8.07
C PHE A 60 4.26 -2.29 -8.38
N HIS A 61 4.67 -2.00 -9.61
CA HIS A 61 6.05 -2.05 -10.04
C HIS A 61 6.58 -0.63 -10.15
N VAL A 62 7.76 -0.37 -9.60
CA VAL A 62 8.41 0.94 -9.71
C VAL A 62 9.82 0.79 -10.26
N ALA A 63 10.31 1.78 -10.99
CA ALA A 63 11.71 1.87 -11.35
C ALA A 63 12.60 1.92 -10.09
N GLU A 64 13.80 1.36 -10.14
CA GLU A 64 14.68 1.32 -8.95
C GLU A 64 15.07 2.73 -8.47
N GLU A 65 15.22 3.66 -9.41
CA GLU A 65 15.48 5.08 -9.14
C GLU A 65 14.34 5.79 -8.38
N ASP A 66 13.10 5.31 -8.51
CA ASP A 66 11.91 5.88 -7.88
C ASP A 66 11.46 5.07 -6.66
N HIS A 67 12.19 4.03 -6.26
CA HIS A 67 11.85 3.17 -5.14
C HIS A 67 11.77 3.94 -3.81
N GLU A 68 12.70 4.86 -3.57
CA GLU A 68 12.69 5.70 -2.37
C GLU A 68 11.49 6.65 -2.35
N LYS A 69 11.15 7.25 -3.50
CA LYS A 69 9.98 8.13 -3.65
C LYS A 69 8.68 7.38 -3.45
N ALA A 70 8.57 6.18 -4.02
CA ALA A 70 7.41 5.32 -3.82
C ALA A 70 7.23 4.94 -2.35
N GLY A 71 8.32 4.60 -1.65
CA GLY A 71 8.30 4.33 -0.22
C GLY A 71 7.84 5.53 0.61
N ALA A 72 8.24 6.75 0.23
CA ALA A 72 7.80 7.97 0.89
C ALA A 72 6.31 8.24 0.68
N ILE A 73 5.81 8.07 -0.55
CA ILE A 73 4.38 8.24 -0.86
C ILE A 73 3.53 7.25 -0.04
N VAL A 74 3.93 5.98 0.00
CA VAL A 74 3.18 4.97 0.76
C VAL A 74 3.12 5.34 2.26
N LYS A 75 4.23 5.80 2.84
CA LYS A 75 4.27 6.24 4.25
C LYS A 75 3.44 7.50 4.51
N GLU A 76 3.43 8.47 3.58
CA GLU A 76 2.61 9.69 3.68
C GLU A 76 1.11 9.37 3.79
N HIS A 77 0.66 8.29 3.16
CA HIS A 77 -0.72 7.82 3.18
C HIS A 77 -1.00 6.74 4.24
N ASN A 78 -0.22 6.69 5.32
CA ASN A 78 -0.36 5.70 6.41
C ASN A 78 -0.25 4.24 5.95
N GLY A 79 0.48 3.99 4.86
CA GLY A 79 0.73 2.67 4.33
C GLY A 79 2.06 2.08 4.80
N TYR A 80 2.13 0.76 4.81
CA TYR A 80 3.33 0.00 5.14
C TYR A 80 3.90 -0.69 3.89
N VAL A 81 5.20 -0.55 3.62
CA VAL A 81 5.88 -1.18 2.47
C VAL A 81 6.61 -2.44 2.88
N ARG A 82 6.51 -3.51 2.09
CA ARG A 82 7.26 -4.75 2.22
C ARG A 82 8.01 -5.12 0.94
#